data_AF-A0ABC8ZWR8-F1
#
_entry.id   AF-A0ABC8ZWR8-F1
#
_cell.length_a   1.000
_cell.length_b   1.000
_cell.length_c   1.000
_cell.angle_alpha   90.00
_cell.angle_beta   90.00
_cell.angle_gamma   90.00
#
_symmetry.space_group_name_H-M   'P 1'
#
loop_
_entity.id
_entity.type
_entity.pdbx_description
1 polymer ?
#
loop_
_entity_poly.entity_id
_entity_poly.type
_entity_poly.pdbx_seq_one_letter_code
_entity_poly.pdbx_strand_id
1 'polypeptide(L)'
;MEPEKPEAAAKQPMDAEVGDTLDPRELVSSDDEIDYSVEPEFYDPDLDDVDERWMNRQRKGRTSDAVLSCPACFTTLCVDCQRHEKYVNQYRAMFVRNCKVKTDQILREGKSKRKNRKGKAADPSTASEAESKGQAYHPVCCEVCSTEVGVFDEDEVYHFFNVIPSNS
;
A
#
# COMPACT_ATOMS: atom_id res chain seq x y z
N MET A 1 -27.24 -33.40 31.84
CA MET A 1 -26.96 -34.46 32.82
C MET A 1 -25.73 -35.17 32.30
N GLU A 2 -24.57 -34.77 32.81
CA GLU A 2 -23.28 -35.45 32.60
C GLU A 2 -23.30 -36.82 33.32
N PRO A 3 -22.25 -37.67 33.21
CA PRO A 3 -20.97 -37.39 33.86
C PRO A 3 -19.69 -37.70 33.03
N GLU A 4 -18.74 -36.76 33.11
CA GLU A 4 -17.33 -36.87 33.55
C GLU A 4 -16.30 -37.92 33.02
N LYS A 5 -15.10 -37.36 32.81
CA LYS A 5 -13.70 -37.80 32.50
C LYS A 5 -13.09 -38.73 33.61
N PRO A 6 -11.76 -39.07 33.71
CA PRO A 6 -10.56 -39.01 32.84
C PRO A 6 -9.61 -40.27 32.93
N GLU A 7 -8.34 -40.12 32.47
CA GLU A 7 -7.09 -40.89 32.78
C GLU A 7 -6.79 -42.16 31.95
N ALA A 8 -5.55 -42.53 31.57
CA ALA A 8 -4.20 -42.11 31.94
C ALA A 8 -3.18 -42.50 30.83
N ALA A 9 -1.99 -41.90 30.91
CA ALA A 9 -0.83 -42.10 30.05
C ALA A 9 -0.26 -43.54 30.05
N ALA A 10 0.21 -44.00 28.89
CA ALA A 10 1.19 -45.09 28.79
C ALA A 10 2.25 -44.77 27.73
N LYS A 11 3.50 -45.00 28.13
CA LYS A 11 4.76 -44.54 27.55
C LYS A 11 5.12 -45.23 26.22
N GLN A 12 5.78 -44.50 25.32
CA GLN A 12 6.70 -45.00 24.27
C GLN A 12 7.80 -45.91 24.90
N PRO A 13 8.56 -46.77 24.17
CA PRO A 13 9.14 -46.51 22.83
C PRO A 13 9.34 -47.74 21.91
N MET A 14 9.70 -47.52 20.65
CA MET A 14 10.89 -48.13 20.03
C MET A 14 11.03 -47.74 18.56
N ASP A 15 12.25 -47.34 18.26
CA ASP A 15 12.82 -46.92 17.00
C ASP A 15 12.72 -48.02 15.92
N ALA A 16 12.41 -47.60 14.71
CA ALA A 16 12.78 -48.32 13.49
C ALA A 16 12.97 -47.28 12.39
N GLU A 17 14.16 -46.69 12.39
CA GLU A 17 14.66 -45.86 11.32
C GLU A 17 14.87 -46.74 10.09
N VAL A 18 13.88 -46.77 9.19
CA VAL A 18 14.07 -47.30 7.84
C VAL A 18 14.66 -46.16 7.01
N GLY A 19 15.99 -46.14 6.97
CA GLY A 19 16.73 -45.32 6.02
C GLY A 19 16.48 -45.83 4.62
N ASP A 20 15.50 -45.23 3.94
CA ASP A 20 15.39 -45.30 2.49
C ASP A 20 16.37 -44.27 1.94
N THR A 21 17.56 -44.74 1.56
CA THR A 21 18.52 -43.95 0.78
C THR A 21 17.94 -43.74 -0.61
N LEU A 22 17.06 -42.74 -0.76
CA LEU A 22 16.68 -42.25 -2.06
C LEU A 22 17.89 -41.54 -2.67
N ASP A 23 18.47 -42.16 -3.70
CA ASP A 23 19.56 -41.59 -4.49
C ASP A 23 19.07 -40.22 -5.03
N PRO A 24 19.77 -39.10 -4.81
CA PRO A 24 19.33 -37.77 -5.27
C PRO A 24 19.14 -37.66 -6.79
N ARG A 25 19.58 -38.69 -7.54
CA ARG A 25 19.41 -38.85 -8.98
C ARG A 25 18.06 -39.43 -9.41
N GLU A 26 17.29 -39.99 -8.48
CA GLU A 26 15.98 -40.63 -8.72
C GLU A 26 14.80 -39.69 -8.38
N LEU A 27 15.07 -38.41 -8.10
CA LEU A 27 14.05 -37.36 -8.10
C LEU A 27 13.70 -37.00 -9.55
N VAL A 28 13.02 -37.92 -10.23
CA VAL A 28 12.27 -37.60 -11.45
C VAL A 28 11.19 -36.60 -11.07
N SER A 29 11.45 -35.32 -11.35
CA SER A 29 10.39 -34.33 -11.42
C SER A 29 9.37 -34.87 -12.39
N SER A 30 8.13 -35.09 -11.94
CA SER A 30 6.97 -35.35 -12.79
C SER A 30 6.63 -34.07 -13.56
N ASP A 31 7.62 -33.53 -14.27
CA ASP A 31 7.46 -32.46 -15.23
C ASP A 31 6.82 -33.15 -16.45
N ASP A 32 5.51 -32.93 -16.63
CA ASP A 32 4.84 -33.22 -17.89
C ASP A 32 5.74 -32.70 -19.03
N GLU A 33 6.16 -33.59 -19.92
CA GLU A 33 7.03 -33.26 -21.05
C GLU A 33 6.35 -32.15 -21.86
N ILE A 34 6.92 -30.93 -21.81
CA ILE A 34 6.37 -29.77 -22.52
C ILE A 34 6.43 -30.06 -24.02
N ASP A 35 5.28 -30.29 -24.63
CA ASP A 35 5.15 -30.49 -26.07
C ASP A 35 5.41 -29.17 -26.81
N TYR A 36 6.67 -28.96 -27.19
CA TYR A 36 7.11 -27.81 -28.00
C TYR A 36 6.52 -27.81 -29.43
N SER A 37 5.76 -28.84 -29.83
CA SER A 37 5.06 -28.89 -31.12
C SER A 37 3.78 -28.04 -31.12
N VAL A 38 3.22 -27.77 -29.94
CA VAL A 38 2.13 -26.81 -29.76
C VAL A 38 2.77 -25.45 -29.50
N GLU A 39 2.69 -24.56 -30.48
CA GLU A 39 3.11 -23.17 -30.29
C GLU A 39 2.21 -22.56 -29.22
N PRO A 40 2.74 -22.20 -28.04
CA PRO A 40 1.84 -21.81 -26.97
C PRO A 40 1.22 -20.47 -27.35
N GLU A 41 -0.09 -20.37 -27.22
CA GLU A 41 -0.87 -19.16 -27.43
C GLU A 41 -0.58 -18.15 -26.30
N PHE A 42 0.68 -17.73 -26.16
CA PHE A 42 1.12 -16.75 -25.18
C PHE A 42 0.68 -15.32 -25.53
N TYR A 43 0.12 -15.11 -26.71
CA TYR A 43 -0.36 -13.82 -27.18
C TYR A 43 -1.86 -13.87 -27.43
N ASP A 44 -2.62 -13.27 -26.52
CA ASP A 44 -4.04 -12.98 -26.72
C ASP A 44 -4.15 -11.56 -27.31
N PRO A 45 -4.58 -11.41 -28.58
CA PRO A 45 -4.69 -10.11 -29.23
C PRO A 45 -5.78 -9.22 -28.61
N ASP A 46 -6.72 -9.78 -27.86
CA ASP A 46 -7.83 -9.03 -27.25
C ASP A 46 -7.50 -8.56 -25.81
N LEU A 47 -6.35 -8.98 -25.26
CA LEU A 47 -5.95 -8.71 -23.88
C LEU A 47 -5.85 -7.21 -23.61
N ASP A 48 -5.26 -6.47 -24.55
CA ASP A 48 -5.17 -4.99 -24.49
C ASP A 48 -6.56 -4.35 -24.45
N ASP A 49 -7.50 -4.82 -25.27
CA ASP A 49 -8.87 -4.29 -25.29
C ASP A 49 -9.59 -4.60 -23.96
N VAL A 50 -9.38 -5.78 -23.38
CA VAL A 50 -9.96 -6.15 -22.08
C VAL A 50 -9.43 -5.23 -20.98
N ASP A 51 -8.13 -4.96 -20.98
CA ASP A 51 -7.46 -4.09 -20.00
C ASP A 51 -7.90 -2.63 -20.16
N GLU A 52 -8.02 -2.12 -21.38
CA GLU A 52 -8.55 -0.78 -21.63
C GLU A 52 -9.98 -0.64 -21.10
N ARG A 53 -10.84 -1.62 -21.39
CA ARG A 53 -12.21 -1.67 -20.88
C ARG A 53 -12.24 -1.71 -19.35
N TRP A 54 -11.30 -2.41 -18.71
CA TRP A 54 -11.18 -2.43 -17.26
C TRP A 54 -10.75 -1.07 -16.70
N MET A 55 -9.75 -0.41 -17.29
CA MET A 55 -9.31 0.93 -16.88
C MET A 55 -10.41 1.97 -17.04
N ASN A 56 -11.13 1.97 -18.15
CA ASN A 56 -12.26 2.87 -18.39
C ASN A 56 -13.39 2.67 -17.38
N ARG A 57 -13.68 1.42 -16.99
CA ARG A 57 -14.62 1.13 -15.90
C ARG A 57 -14.13 1.69 -14.56
N GLN A 58 -12.84 1.60 -14.26
CA GLN A 58 -12.31 2.15 -13.02
C GLN A 58 -12.37 3.68 -12.96
N ARG A 59 -12.15 4.35 -14.10
CA ARG A 59 -12.26 5.81 -14.19
C ARG A 59 -13.72 6.29 -14.27
N LYS A 60 -14.69 5.41 -14.51
CA LYS A 60 -16.12 5.76 -14.69
C LYS A 60 -16.32 6.83 -15.79
N GLY A 61 -15.51 6.78 -16.85
CA GLY A 61 -15.53 7.77 -17.93
C GLY A 61 -14.92 9.13 -17.61
N ARG A 62 -14.24 9.29 -16.47
CA ARG A 62 -13.51 10.51 -16.13
C ARG A 62 -12.14 10.54 -16.81
N THR A 63 -11.70 11.72 -17.22
CA THR A 63 -10.35 11.96 -17.73
C THR A 63 -9.41 12.13 -16.56
N SER A 64 -8.30 11.38 -16.56
CA SER A 64 -7.23 11.51 -15.56
C SER A 64 -5.94 11.96 -16.23
N ASP A 65 -5.14 12.77 -15.56
CA ASP A 65 -3.89 13.25 -16.12
C ASP A 65 -2.77 12.19 -16.09
N ALA A 66 -2.77 11.31 -15.07
CA ALA A 66 -1.76 10.28 -14.91
C ALA A 66 -2.28 9.08 -14.09
N VAL A 67 -1.56 7.97 -14.17
CA VAL A 67 -1.62 6.87 -13.19
C VAL A 67 -0.46 7.03 -12.22
N LEU A 68 -0.73 6.98 -10.91
CA LEU A 68 0.26 7.20 -9.85
C LEU A 68 0.68 5.88 -9.23
N SER A 69 1.99 5.67 -9.14
CA SER A 69 2.60 4.47 -8.55
C SER A 69 3.51 4.82 -7.38
N CYS A 70 3.61 3.90 -6.41
CA CYS A 70 4.50 4.05 -5.27
C CYS A 70 5.97 4.01 -5.72
N PRO A 71 6.84 4.92 -5.25
CA PRO A 71 8.25 4.93 -5.66
C PRO A 71 9.08 3.74 -5.13
N ALA A 72 8.64 3.09 -4.04
CA ALA A 72 9.41 2.00 -3.42
C ALA A 72 9.00 0.61 -3.94
N CYS A 73 7.71 0.38 -4.18
CA CYS A 73 7.18 -0.94 -4.55
C CYS A 73 6.38 -0.94 -5.85
N PHE A 74 6.29 0.19 -6.57
CA PHE A 74 5.56 0.36 -7.83
C PHE A 74 4.07 0.00 -7.80
N THR A 75 3.50 -0.26 -6.63
CA THR A 75 2.07 -0.49 -6.48
C THR A 75 1.28 0.74 -6.94
N THR A 76 0.27 0.52 -7.77
CA THR A 76 -0.64 1.57 -8.23
C THR A 76 -1.43 2.15 -7.06
N LEU A 77 -1.24 3.44 -6.81
CA LEU A 77 -1.87 4.17 -5.72
C LEU A 77 -3.13 4.91 -6.17
N CYS A 78 -3.15 5.36 -7.42
CA CYS A 78 -4.27 6.11 -7.98
C CYS A 78 -4.32 5.98 -9.51
N VAL A 79 -5.52 5.76 -10.05
CA VAL A 79 -5.78 5.67 -11.50
C VAL A 79 -6.50 6.93 -12.02
N ASP A 80 -6.97 7.78 -11.12
CA ASP A 80 -7.78 8.96 -11.41
C ASP A 80 -7.31 10.14 -10.58
N CYS A 81 -6.37 10.90 -11.14
CA CYS A 81 -5.80 12.08 -10.52
C CYS A 81 -5.77 13.28 -11.48
N GLN A 82 -5.74 14.46 -10.87
CA GLN A 82 -5.61 15.75 -11.54
C GLN A 82 -4.27 16.37 -11.15
N ARG A 83 -3.51 16.85 -12.12
CA ARG A 83 -2.25 17.52 -11.88
C ARG A 83 -2.50 18.88 -11.25
N HIS A 84 -1.73 19.23 -10.22
CA HIS A 84 -1.85 20.52 -9.57
C HIS A 84 -1.41 21.64 -10.53
N GLU A 85 -2.18 22.75 -10.58
CA GLU A 85 -1.94 23.85 -11.52
C GLU A 85 -0.59 24.55 -11.28
N LYS A 86 -0.24 24.77 -10.01
CA LYS A 86 1.01 25.43 -9.60
C LYS A 86 2.25 24.53 -9.62
N TYR A 87 2.08 23.24 -9.35
CA TYR A 87 3.19 22.31 -9.12
C TYR A 87 2.99 21.06 -9.98
N VAL A 88 3.75 20.97 -11.07
CA VAL A 88 3.62 19.90 -12.07
C VAL A 88 3.88 18.51 -11.50
N ASN A 89 4.70 18.42 -10.44
CA ASN A 89 5.04 17.18 -9.76
C ASN A 89 4.06 16.80 -8.64
N GLN A 90 2.97 17.56 -8.47
CA GLN A 90 1.95 17.27 -7.45
C GLN A 90 0.64 16.90 -8.11
N TYR A 91 -0.06 15.95 -7.50
CA TYR A 91 -1.31 15.41 -8.02
C TYR A 91 -2.36 15.39 -6.93
N ARG A 92 -3.58 15.77 -7.29
CA ARG A 92 -4.78 15.73 -6.44
C ARG A 92 -5.66 14.57 -6.85
N ALA A 93 -6.17 13.83 -5.88
CA ALA A 93 -7.08 12.73 -6.14
C ALA A 93 -8.17 12.67 -5.07
N MET A 94 -9.36 12.22 -5.47
CA MET A 94 -10.47 11.92 -4.56
C MET A 94 -10.51 10.43 -4.20
N PHE A 95 -10.08 9.56 -5.12
CA PHE A 95 -10.14 8.11 -4.95
C PHE A 95 -8.75 7.52 -5.04
N VAL A 96 -8.34 6.79 -4.01
CA VAL A 96 -7.03 6.15 -3.91
C VAL A 96 -7.19 4.66 -3.62
N ARG A 97 -6.14 3.90 -3.90
CA ARG A 97 -6.02 2.48 -3.62
C ARG A 97 -4.69 2.22 -2.94
N ASN A 98 -4.63 1.18 -2.12
CA ASN A 98 -3.39 0.73 -1.49
C ASN A 98 -2.70 1.88 -0.71
N CYS A 99 -3.49 2.74 -0.07
CA CYS A 99 -3.06 3.89 0.71
C CYS A 99 -3.65 3.81 2.13
N LYS A 100 -2.85 4.15 3.14
CA LYS A 100 -3.22 4.25 4.56
C LYS A 100 -3.01 5.69 5.02
N VAL A 101 -4.06 6.31 5.54
CA VAL A 101 -3.99 7.66 6.14
C VAL A 101 -3.67 7.51 7.62
N LYS A 102 -2.60 8.15 8.08
CA LYS A 102 -2.27 8.20 9.51
C LYS A 102 -2.94 9.42 10.14
N THR A 103 -4.19 9.26 10.58
CA THR A 103 -4.97 10.31 11.23
C THR A 103 -4.38 10.78 12.56
N ASP A 104 -3.51 9.98 13.17
CA ASP A 104 -2.86 10.28 14.46
C ASP A 104 -1.78 11.37 14.35
N GLN A 105 -1.28 11.63 13.14
CA GLN A 105 -0.23 12.62 12.89
C GLN A 105 -0.81 13.79 12.11
N ILE A 106 -1.07 14.90 12.81
CA ILE A 106 -1.54 16.14 12.16
C ILE A 106 -0.33 17.02 11.86
N LEU A 107 -0.02 17.19 10.58
CA LEU A 107 0.91 18.20 10.12
C LEU A 107 0.16 19.53 10.01
N ARG A 108 0.51 20.50 10.85
CA ARG A 108 0.03 21.89 10.70
C ARG A 108 1.09 22.69 9.97
N GLU A 109 0.71 23.43 8.93
CA GLU A 109 1.61 24.39 8.27
C GLU A 109 1.99 25.52 9.24
N GLY A 110 3.06 25.30 9.98
CA GLY A 110 3.59 26.28 10.91
C GLY A 110 4.28 27.41 10.17
N LYS A 111 3.67 28.59 10.13
CA LYS A 111 4.43 29.86 10.11
C LYS A 111 5.16 29.99 11.45
N SER A 112 6.19 29.19 11.66
CA SER A 112 7.10 29.34 12.79
C SER A 112 7.94 30.59 12.56
N LYS A 113 7.42 31.74 12.99
CA LYS A 113 8.23 32.91 13.29
C LYS A 113 9.31 32.47 14.27
N ARG A 114 10.54 32.30 13.78
CA ARG A 114 11.75 32.15 14.58
C ARG A 114 11.87 33.39 15.49
N LYS A 115 11.28 33.34 16.68
CA LYS A 115 11.44 34.37 17.70
C LYS A 115 12.61 33.95 18.60
N ASN A 116 13.76 34.53 18.28
CA ASN A 116 14.91 34.63 19.16
C ASN A 116 14.48 35.12 20.57
N ARG A 117 14.75 34.35 21.63
CA ARG A 117 15.30 34.80 22.94
C ARG A 117 15.13 33.76 24.06
N LYS A 118 16.26 33.28 24.56
CA LYS A 118 16.69 33.28 25.97
C LYS A 118 15.59 33.39 27.05
N GLY A 119 15.31 32.24 27.67
CA GLY A 119 15.13 32.04 29.13
C GLY A 119 13.93 32.69 29.84
N LYS A 120 13.00 31.85 30.34
CA LYS A 120 12.62 31.72 31.76
C LYS A 120 11.39 30.81 31.90
N ALA A 121 11.39 30.01 32.96
CA ALA A 121 10.36 29.04 33.32
C ALA A 121 9.02 29.72 33.67
N ALA A 122 7.91 29.15 33.20
CA ALA A 122 6.58 29.32 33.76
C ALA A 122 5.68 28.13 33.34
N ASP A 123 5.06 27.56 34.37
CA ASP A 123 3.99 26.55 34.53
C ASP A 123 3.12 26.13 33.31
N PRO A 124 2.78 24.83 33.14
CA PRO A 124 1.89 24.33 32.09
C PRO A 124 0.46 24.15 32.59
N SER A 125 -0.34 25.21 32.65
CA SER A 125 -1.77 25.06 32.96
C SER A 125 -2.65 26.10 32.27
N THR A 126 -2.48 26.29 30.96
CA THR A 126 -3.54 26.85 30.09
C THR A 126 -3.21 26.54 28.63
N ALA A 127 -3.52 25.33 28.16
CA ALA A 127 -3.61 25.06 26.72
C ALA A 127 -4.97 25.58 26.22
N SER A 128 -5.10 26.91 26.21
CA SER A 128 -6.21 27.59 25.56
C SER A 128 -6.05 27.43 24.04
N GLU A 129 -6.93 26.63 23.44
CA GLU A 129 -7.72 27.00 22.26
C GLU A 129 -7.33 28.37 21.70
N ALA A 130 -6.43 28.39 20.72
CA ALA A 130 -6.06 29.59 19.99
C ALA A 130 -6.07 29.25 18.50
N GLU A 131 -7.13 29.72 17.87
CA GLU A 131 -7.46 29.65 16.45
C GLU A 131 -6.27 30.03 15.55
N SER A 132 -5.54 29.01 15.11
CA SER A 132 -4.86 29.05 13.82
C SER A 132 -5.66 28.13 12.92
N LYS A 133 -6.46 28.70 12.02
CA LYS A 133 -7.08 28.01 10.88
C LYS A 133 -5.99 27.54 9.90
N GLY A 134 -5.02 26.75 10.37
CA GLY A 134 -4.10 26.03 9.52
C GLY A 134 -4.76 24.71 9.18
N GLN A 135 -4.90 24.41 7.89
CA GLN A 135 -5.39 23.11 7.43
C GLN A 135 -4.60 21.98 8.09
N ALA A 136 -5.33 21.06 8.71
CA ALA A 136 -4.79 19.85 9.29
C ALA A 136 -4.54 18.83 8.18
N TYR A 137 -3.27 18.58 7.88
CA TYR A 137 -2.88 17.58 6.89
C TYR A 137 -2.49 16.27 7.58
N HIS A 138 -3.03 15.16 7.10
CA HIS A 138 -2.72 13.82 7.60
C HIS A 138 -1.82 13.07 6.61
N PRO A 139 -0.67 12.51 7.01
CA PRO A 139 0.22 11.84 6.09
C PRO A 139 -0.41 10.56 5.53
N VAL A 140 -0.18 10.34 4.25
CA VAL A 140 -0.67 9.20 3.48
C VAL A 140 0.53 8.31 3.14
N CYS A 141 0.45 7.06 3.54
CA CYS A 141 1.48 6.05 3.28
C CYS A 141 0.94 4.97 2.34
N CYS A 142 1.82 4.36 1.54
CA CYS A 142 1.48 3.15 0.81
C CYS A 142 1.17 2.02 1.79
N GLU A 143 0.11 1.26 1.51
CA GLU A 143 -0.30 0.12 2.33
C GLU A 143 0.70 -1.04 2.28
N VAL A 144 1.39 -1.21 1.15
CA VAL A 144 2.26 -2.37 0.89
C VAL A 144 3.64 -2.19 1.53
N CYS A 145 4.29 -1.04 1.30
CA CYS A 145 5.67 -0.77 1.74
C CYS A 145 5.78 0.30 2.83
N SER A 146 4.65 0.88 3.28
CA SER A 146 4.60 1.94 4.30
C SER A 146 5.34 3.24 3.95
N THR A 147 5.79 3.42 2.71
CA THR A 147 6.43 4.65 2.24
C THR A 147 5.44 5.80 2.25
N GLU A 148 5.86 6.98 2.73
CA GLU A 148 5.06 8.21 2.68
C GLU A 148 5.00 8.75 1.25
N VAL A 149 3.78 8.92 0.74
CA VAL A 149 3.49 9.23 -0.66
C VAL A 149 2.78 10.57 -0.83
N GLY A 150 2.14 11.07 0.23
CA GLY A 150 1.36 12.30 0.17
C GLY A 150 0.76 12.71 1.51
N VAL A 151 -0.19 13.64 1.46
CA VAL A 151 -1.01 14.10 2.58
C VAL A 151 -2.49 14.12 2.22
N PHE A 152 -3.35 14.06 3.22
CA PHE A 152 -4.81 14.10 3.13
C PHE A 152 -5.32 15.34 3.86
N ASP A 153 -6.10 16.15 3.16
CA ASP A 153 -6.61 17.45 3.64
C ASP A 153 -8.02 17.34 4.24
N GLU A 154 -8.50 18.41 4.86
CA GLU A 154 -9.84 18.53 5.45
C GLU A 154 -10.96 18.47 4.41
N ASP A 155 -10.68 18.87 3.17
CA ASP A 155 -11.61 18.79 2.03
C ASP A 155 -11.75 17.36 1.46
N GLU A 156 -11.27 16.34 2.19
CA GLU A 156 -11.24 14.94 1.78
C GLU A 156 -10.47 14.67 0.48
N VAL A 157 -9.46 15.50 0.19
CA VAL A 157 -8.61 15.39 -1.01
C VAL A 157 -7.21 14.89 -0.66
N TYR A 158 -6.75 13.91 -1.42
CA TYR A 158 -5.39 13.40 -1.37
C TYR A 158 -4.46 14.26 -2.22
N HIS A 159 -3.36 14.71 -1.64
CA HIS A 159 -2.30 15.46 -2.29
C HIS A 159 -1.04 14.60 -2.33
N PHE A 160 -0.68 14.11 -3.52
CA PHE A 160 0.50 13.30 -3.75
C PHE A 160 1.66 14.16 -4.25
N PHE A 161 2.86 13.95 -3.69
CA PHE A 161 4.09 14.64 -4.11
C PHE A 161 5.31 13.71 -4.18
N ASN A 162 5.22 12.49 -3.63
CA ASN A 162 6.29 11.47 -3.69
C ASN A 162 5.77 10.21 -4.39
N VAL A 163 5.43 10.37 -5.68
CA VAL A 163 4.83 9.33 -6.53
C VAL A 163 5.47 9.33 -7.91
N ILE A 164 5.40 8.19 -8.60
CA ILE A 164 5.83 8.04 -9.98
C ILE A 164 4.58 8.19 -10.87
N PRO A 165 4.46 9.27 -11.67
CA PRO A 165 3.39 9.41 -12.64
C PRO A 165 3.73 8.67 -13.93
N SER A 166 2.79 7.87 -14.42
CA SER A 166 2.80 7.32 -15.78
C SER A 166 1.74 8.05 -16.59
N ASN A 167 2.13 8.62 -17.74
CA ASN A 167 1.17 9.22 -18.66
C ASN A 167 0.22 8.14 -19.17
N SER A 168 -1.06 8.48 -19.20
CA SER A 168 -2.13 7.68 -19.81
C SER A 168 -2.32 8.03 -21.27
#